data_AF-A0A5P9PQ59-F1
#
_entry.id   AF-A0A5P9PQ59-F1
#
_cell.length_a   1.000
_cell.length_b   1.000
_cell.length_c   1.000
_cell.angle_alpha   90.00
_cell.angle_beta   90.00
_cell.angle_gamma   90.00
#
_symmetry.space_group_name_H-M   'P 1'
#
loop_
_entity.id
_entity.type
_entity.pdbx_description
1 polymer ?
#
loop_
_entity_poly.entity_id
_entity_poly.type
_entity_poly.pdbx_seq_one_letter_code
_entity_poly.pdbx_strand_id
1 'polypeptide(L)'
;MAETPEPKPAMTDPQELLLAYLDHNQEVILRKLDGLSEVELRRSRLPSGWTPLGLLKHLACTERFWIRFVFAGEDVDFSWPGTAEQEWQVAPDETAAGTAAFFLAEREHCRQVAAAGSRDRLAARQIGQEPCRARPSLAWVLFHLLESFARHAGHLDVVRELADGTTGK
;
A
#
# COMPACT_ATOMS: atom_id res chain seq x y z
N MET A 1 -1.46 18.10 6.06
CA MET A 1 -0.79 17.74 4.80
C MET A 1 -1.54 18.40 3.66
N ALA A 2 -0.89 18.88 2.59
CA ALA A 2 -1.61 19.41 1.43
C ALA A 2 -2.34 18.26 0.73
N GLU A 3 -3.63 18.44 0.43
CA GLU A 3 -4.46 17.44 -0.23
C GLU A 3 -3.85 17.07 -1.60
N THR A 4 -3.59 15.79 -1.86
CA THR A 4 -3.26 15.32 -3.20
C THR A 4 -4.58 15.16 -3.95
N PRO A 5 -4.94 16.10 -4.85
CA PRO A 5 -6.20 16.02 -5.57
C PRO A 5 -6.22 14.77 -6.44
N GLU A 6 -7.43 14.30 -6.79
CA GLU A 6 -7.56 13.27 -7.81
C GLU A 6 -6.81 13.68 -9.10
N PRO A 7 -6.29 12.70 -9.88
CA PRO A 7 -5.63 12.97 -11.14
C PRO A 7 -6.49 13.81 -12.09
N LYS A 8 -5.85 14.71 -12.83
CA LYS A 8 -6.56 15.65 -13.72
C LYS A 8 -7.25 14.87 -14.86
N PRO A 9 -8.50 15.20 -15.23
CA PRO A 9 -9.19 14.53 -16.34
C PRO A 9 -8.47 14.61 -17.70
N ALA A 10 -7.56 15.57 -17.87
CA ALA A 10 -6.78 15.75 -19.10
C ALA A 10 -5.54 14.84 -19.19
N MET A 11 -5.19 14.09 -18.14
CA MET A 11 -4.11 13.10 -18.19
C MET A 11 -4.54 11.92 -19.09
N THR A 12 -3.65 11.53 -20.01
CA THR A 12 -3.98 10.53 -21.04
C THR A 12 -3.00 9.37 -21.10
N ASP A 13 -1.76 9.54 -20.60
CA ASP A 13 -0.83 8.42 -20.51
C ASP A 13 -1.29 7.44 -19.42
N PRO A 14 -1.52 6.14 -19.74
CA PRO A 14 -2.01 5.18 -18.76
C PRO A 14 -1.06 4.93 -17.59
N GLN A 15 0.26 5.01 -17.80
CA GLN A 15 1.23 4.78 -16.73
C GLN A 15 1.26 5.97 -15.78
N GLU A 16 1.26 7.20 -16.30
CA GLU A 16 1.11 8.42 -15.50
C GLU A 16 -0.21 8.43 -14.72
N LEU A 17 -1.32 8.02 -15.36
CA LEU A 17 -2.64 7.90 -14.71
C LEU A 17 -2.62 6.90 -13.55
N LEU A 18 -2.05 5.71 -13.75
CA LEU A 18 -1.95 4.69 -12.70
C LEU A 18 -1.14 5.18 -11.51
N LEU A 19 0.01 5.81 -11.77
CA LEU A 19 0.87 6.35 -10.72
C LEU A 19 0.19 7.49 -9.96
N ALA A 20 -0.50 8.39 -10.66
CA ALA A 20 -1.21 9.49 -10.04
C ALA A 20 -2.38 9.01 -9.17
N TYR A 21 -3.15 8.02 -9.62
CA TYR A 21 -4.22 7.43 -8.79
C TYR A 21 -3.67 6.62 -7.62
N LEU A 22 -2.56 5.90 -7.79
CA LEU A 22 -1.90 5.20 -6.70
C LEU A 22 -1.45 6.20 -5.62
N ASP A 23 -0.82 7.30 -6.05
CA ASP A 23 -0.39 8.39 -5.18
C ASP A 23 -1.55 9.04 -4.41
N HIS A 24 -2.66 9.29 -5.10
CA HIS A 24 -3.87 9.80 -4.49
C HIS A 24 -4.41 8.84 -3.42
N ASN A 25 -4.50 7.55 -3.72
CA ASN A 25 -4.99 6.56 -2.75
C ASN A 25 -4.04 6.39 -1.56
N GLN A 26 -2.71 6.41 -1.77
CA GLN A 26 -1.73 6.39 -0.68
C GLN A 26 -1.88 7.61 0.24
N GLU A 27 -2.13 8.80 -0.31
CA GLU A 27 -2.41 10.00 0.47
C GLU A 27 -3.74 9.87 1.25
N VAL A 28 -4.78 9.34 0.61
CA VAL A 28 -6.07 9.05 1.24
C VAL A 28 -5.90 8.12 2.46
N ILE A 29 -5.07 7.07 2.36
CA ILE A 29 -4.75 6.20 3.51
C ILE A 29 -4.15 7.03 4.65
N LEU A 30 -3.14 7.85 4.39
CA LEU A 30 -2.47 8.65 5.41
C LEU A 30 -3.43 9.65 6.08
N ARG A 31 -4.27 10.31 5.29
CA ARG A 31 -5.29 11.26 5.82
C ARG A 31 -6.29 10.58 6.74
N LYS A 32 -6.71 9.35 6.43
CA LYS A 32 -7.63 8.58 7.29
C LYS A 32 -7.01 8.20 8.63
N LEU A 33 -5.69 8.10 8.71
CA LEU A 33 -4.96 7.82 9.94
C LEU A 33 -4.60 9.09 10.72
N ASP A 34 -4.56 10.24 10.05
CA ASP A 34 -4.17 11.52 10.65
C ASP A 34 -5.13 11.93 11.78
N GLY A 35 -4.56 12.33 12.93
CA GLY A 35 -5.32 12.71 14.12
C GLY A 35 -5.91 11.56 14.94
N LEU A 36 -5.79 10.30 14.53
CA LEU A 36 -6.11 9.17 15.42
C LEU A 36 -5.08 9.07 16.54
N SER A 37 -5.55 8.80 17.76
CA SER A 37 -4.68 8.50 18.89
C SER A 37 -3.96 7.16 18.72
N GLU A 38 -2.85 6.94 19.43
CA GLU A 38 -2.12 5.66 19.42
C GLU A 38 -3.03 4.48 19.79
N VAL A 39 -3.99 4.70 20.71
CA VAL A 39 -4.97 3.69 21.10
C VAL A 39 -5.90 3.36 19.94
N GLU A 40 -6.38 4.35 19.19
CA GLU A 40 -7.25 4.12 18.04
C GLU A 40 -6.51 3.45 16.89
N LEU A 41 -5.27 3.85 16.63
CA LEU A 41 -4.40 3.25 15.62
C LEU A 41 -4.16 1.75 15.85
N ARG A 42 -4.12 1.32 17.13
CA ARG A 42 -3.86 -0.07 17.52
C ARG A 42 -5.11 -0.86 17.90
N ARG A 43 -6.29 -0.24 17.90
CA ARG A 43 -7.52 -0.91 18.30
C ARG A 43 -8.29 -1.37 17.07
N SER A 44 -8.57 -2.67 17.02
CA SER A 44 -9.51 -3.18 16.03
C SER A 44 -10.94 -2.73 16.37
N ARG A 45 -11.68 -2.32 15.34
CA ARG A 45 -13.09 -1.92 15.43
C ARG A 45 -14.03 -2.93 14.76
N LEU A 46 -13.47 -3.96 14.13
CA LEU A 46 -14.22 -4.95 13.37
C LEU A 46 -13.91 -6.37 13.88
N PRO A 47 -14.85 -7.31 13.79
CA PRO A 47 -14.64 -8.70 14.20
C PRO A 47 -13.47 -9.41 13.48
N SER A 48 -13.03 -8.90 12.33
CA SER A 48 -11.87 -9.40 11.57
C SER A 48 -10.53 -9.16 12.29
N GLY A 49 -10.47 -8.30 13.31
CA GLY A 49 -9.31 -8.18 14.19
C GLY A 49 -8.15 -7.31 13.68
N TRP A 50 -8.18 -6.81 12.44
CA TRP A 50 -7.16 -5.88 11.93
C TRP A 50 -7.28 -4.48 12.58
N THR A 51 -6.16 -3.76 12.63
CA THR A 51 -6.06 -2.41 13.22
C THR A 51 -5.67 -1.37 12.16
N PRO A 52 -6.01 -0.08 12.31
CA PRO A 52 -5.58 0.94 11.35
C PRO A 52 -4.07 0.95 11.07
N LEU A 53 -3.25 0.79 12.11
CA LEU A 53 -1.80 0.74 11.98
C LEU A 53 -1.31 -0.55 11.33
N GLY A 54 -1.96 -1.68 11.64
CA GLY A 54 -1.71 -2.96 10.98
C GLY A 54 -2.04 -2.94 9.49
N LEU A 55 -3.12 -2.23 9.10
CA LEU A 55 -3.48 -2.03 7.69
C LEU A 55 -2.43 -1.19 6.96
N LEU A 56 -1.91 -0.12 7.57
CA LEU A 56 -0.82 0.67 6.99
C LEU A 56 0.43 -0.17 6.76
N LYS A 57 0.80 -0.99 7.76
CA LYS A 57 1.93 -1.93 7.65
C LYS A 57 1.71 -2.94 6.53
N HIS A 58 0.53 -3.55 6.46
CA HIS A 58 0.16 -4.48 5.39
C HIS A 58 0.30 -3.85 4.00
N LEU A 59 -0.16 -2.61 3.80
CA LEU A 59 -0.03 -1.93 2.50
C LEU A 59 1.44 -1.67 2.15
N ALA A 60 2.27 -1.27 3.11
CA ALA A 60 3.71 -1.10 2.90
C ALA A 60 4.39 -2.42 2.54
N CYS A 61 4.07 -3.51 3.23
CA CYS A 61 4.56 -4.86 2.94
C CYS A 61 4.12 -5.34 1.55
N THR A 62 2.86 -5.08 1.18
CA THR A 62 2.29 -5.42 -0.13
C THR A 62 3.04 -4.68 -1.24
N GLU A 63 3.22 -3.37 -1.13
CA GLU A 63 3.98 -2.58 -2.11
C GLU A 63 5.43 -3.05 -2.22
N ARG A 64 6.09 -3.28 -1.08
CA ARG A 64 7.46 -3.83 -1.02
C ARG A 64 7.58 -5.17 -1.75
N PHE A 65 6.67 -6.10 -1.48
CA PHE A 65 6.65 -7.41 -2.13
C PHE A 65 6.52 -7.26 -3.65
N TRP A 66 5.55 -6.47 -4.10
CA TRP A 66 5.25 -6.37 -5.52
C TRP A 66 6.30 -5.61 -6.33
N ILE A 67 6.80 -4.49 -5.80
CA ILE A 67 7.77 -3.65 -6.50
C ILE A 67 9.18 -4.21 -6.35
N ARG A 68 9.66 -4.43 -5.12
CA ARG A 68 11.05 -4.85 -4.90
C ARG A 68 11.25 -6.29 -5.27
N PHE A 69 10.51 -7.18 -4.62
CA PHE A 69 10.75 -8.61 -4.76
C PHE A 69 10.31 -9.13 -6.12
N VAL A 70 9.05 -8.90 -6.49
CA VAL A 70 8.49 -9.47 -7.73
C VAL A 70 9.01 -8.73 -8.95
N PHE A 71 8.76 -7.42 -9.04
CA PHE A 71 9.05 -6.67 -10.25
C PHE A 71 10.54 -6.40 -10.45
N ALA A 72 11.22 -5.79 -9.47
CA ALA A 72 12.63 -5.45 -9.58
C ALA A 72 13.56 -6.66 -9.36
N GLY A 73 13.09 -7.71 -8.70
CA GLY A 73 13.87 -8.91 -8.42
C GLY A 73 14.83 -8.75 -7.24
N GLU A 74 14.70 -7.68 -6.46
CA GLU A 74 15.51 -7.44 -5.27
C GLU A 74 15.30 -8.56 -4.24
N ASP A 75 16.37 -8.95 -3.56
CA ASP A 75 16.23 -9.77 -2.36
C ASP A 75 15.82 -8.86 -1.21
N VAL A 76 14.59 -9.05 -0.72
CA VAL A 76 14.05 -8.36 0.43
C VAL A 76 13.95 -9.32 1.60
N ASP A 77 14.35 -8.81 2.75
CA ASP A 77 14.18 -9.53 3.99
C ASP A 77 12.70 -9.53 4.41
N PHE A 78 12.08 -10.71 4.33
CA PHE A 78 10.71 -10.99 4.79
C PHE A 78 10.67 -11.50 6.24
N SER A 79 11.78 -11.51 6.97
CA SER A 79 11.75 -11.77 8.43
C SER A 79 10.87 -10.76 9.18
N TRP A 80 10.47 -9.69 8.49
CA TRP A 80 9.37 -8.81 8.83
C TRP A 80 8.16 -9.01 7.92
N PRO A 81 7.05 -9.55 8.43
CA PRO A 81 6.93 -10.54 9.49
C PRO A 81 6.62 -11.91 8.84
N GLY A 82 7.34 -12.94 9.26
CA GLY A 82 7.43 -14.27 8.62
C GLY A 82 6.17 -15.02 8.13
N THR A 83 4.93 -14.55 8.32
CA THR A 83 3.69 -15.09 7.70
C THR A 83 2.75 -13.99 7.20
N ALA A 84 1.81 -14.34 6.32
CA ALA A 84 0.80 -13.39 5.79
C ALA A 84 -0.13 -12.81 6.88
N GLU A 85 -0.30 -13.52 8.00
CA GLU A 85 -1.08 -13.03 9.16
C GLU A 85 -0.31 -11.98 9.96
N GLN A 86 1.00 -11.96 9.80
CA GLN A 86 1.93 -11.24 10.64
C GLN A 86 2.10 -9.80 10.13
N GLU A 87 1.87 -9.55 8.82
CA GLU A 87 1.93 -8.20 8.20
C GLU A 87 0.81 -7.28 8.69
N TRP A 88 -0.25 -7.87 9.23
CA TRP A 88 -1.36 -7.20 9.89
C TRP A 88 -1.08 -6.88 11.37
N GLN A 89 0.02 -7.38 11.93
CA GLN A 89 0.38 -7.22 13.34
C GLN A 89 1.48 -6.18 13.51
N VAL A 90 1.24 -5.25 14.43
CA VAL A 90 2.20 -4.21 14.81
C VAL A 90 2.63 -4.52 16.23
N ALA A 91 3.91 -4.87 16.39
CA ALA A 91 4.50 -5.21 17.67
C ALA A 91 4.46 -4.03 18.66
N PRO A 92 4.54 -4.29 19.97
CA PRO A 92 4.49 -3.23 20.97
C PRO A 92 5.63 -2.19 20.86
N ASP A 93 6.77 -2.59 20.31
CA ASP A 93 7.97 -1.76 20.10
C ASP A 93 7.99 -1.05 18.74
N GLU A 94 7.17 -1.48 17.77
CA GLU A 94 6.93 -0.71 16.55
C GLU A 94 6.17 0.57 16.90
N THR A 95 6.46 1.68 16.23
CA THR A 95 5.77 2.98 16.47
C THR A 95 4.95 3.39 15.25
N ALA A 96 3.87 4.14 15.45
CA ALA A 96 3.07 4.66 14.35
C ALA A 96 3.89 5.48 13.36
N ALA A 97 4.80 6.32 13.87
CA ALA A 97 5.73 7.11 13.07
C ALA A 97 6.70 6.22 12.27
N GLY A 98 7.21 5.14 12.87
CA GLY A 98 8.08 4.18 12.19
C GLY A 98 7.36 3.43 11.06
N THR A 99 6.12 2.99 11.31
CA THR A 99 5.30 2.35 10.26
C THR A 99 4.97 3.33 9.13
N ALA A 100 4.65 4.59 9.44
CA ALA A 100 4.42 5.61 8.43
C ALA A 100 5.69 5.94 7.62
N ALA A 101 6.85 6.01 8.28
CA ALA A 101 8.13 6.20 7.59
C ALA A 101 8.46 5.03 6.66
N PHE A 102 8.21 3.80 7.10
CA PHE A 102 8.36 2.60 6.26
C PHE A 102 7.45 2.66 5.04
N PHE A 103 6.17 2.97 5.24
CA PHE A 103 5.21 3.16 4.14
C PHE A 103 5.67 4.21 3.12
N LEU A 104 6.12 5.38 3.59
CA LEU A 104 6.61 6.45 2.72
C LEU A 104 7.87 6.07 1.94
N ALA A 105 8.76 5.27 2.55
CA ALA A 105 9.95 4.77 1.87
C ALA A 105 9.62 3.79 0.74
N GLU A 106 8.65 2.90 0.95
CA GLU A 106 8.21 1.96 -0.09
C GLU A 106 7.45 2.68 -1.22
N ARG A 107 6.63 3.68 -0.90
CA ARG A 107 6.01 4.58 -1.88
C ARG A 107 7.04 5.27 -2.77
N GLU A 108 8.07 5.85 -2.18
CA GLU A 108 9.11 6.56 -2.93
C GLU A 108 9.89 5.59 -3.84
N HIS A 109 10.20 4.39 -3.34
CA HIS A 109 10.85 3.37 -4.16
C HIS A 109 9.97 2.89 -5.33
N CYS A 110 8.67 2.70 -5.09
CA CYS A 110 7.68 2.39 -6.14
C CYS A 110 7.72 3.42 -7.27
N ARG A 111 7.72 4.72 -6.93
CA ARG A 111 7.85 5.81 -7.91
C ARG A 111 9.13 5.73 -8.73
N GLN A 112 10.28 5.49 -8.09
CA GLN A 112 11.57 5.39 -8.77
C GLN A 112 11.60 4.22 -9.77
N VAL A 113 11.13 3.05 -9.34
CA VAL A 113 11.06 1.85 -10.18
C VAL A 113 10.10 2.04 -11.35
N ALA A 114 8.92 2.62 -11.09
CA ALA A 114 7.92 2.85 -12.13
C ALA A 114 8.38 3.90 -13.15
N ALA A 115 9.03 4.98 -12.71
CA ALA A 115 9.57 6.00 -13.62
C ALA A 115 10.70 5.47 -14.51
N ALA A 116 11.50 4.51 -14.01
CA ALA A 116 12.58 3.89 -14.78
C ALA A 116 12.10 2.75 -15.69
N GLY A 117 10.88 2.25 -15.50
CA GLY A 117 10.33 1.08 -16.19
C GLY A 117 9.29 1.43 -17.26
N SER A 118 9.29 0.65 -18.35
CA SER A 118 8.14 0.62 -19.27
C SER A 118 7.00 -0.19 -18.66
N ARG A 119 5.75 0.28 -18.82
CA ARG A 119 4.53 -0.45 -18.41
C ARG A 119 4.47 -1.90 -18.89
N ASP A 120 5.05 -2.19 -20.05
CA ASP A 120 5.01 -3.51 -20.70
C ASP A 120 6.18 -4.41 -20.26
N ARG A 121 7.14 -3.86 -19.49
CA ARG A 121 8.26 -4.64 -18.95
C ARG A 121 7.73 -5.73 -18.03
N LEU A 122 8.20 -6.95 -18.24
CA LEU A 122 7.90 -8.08 -17.36
C LEU A 122 8.75 -8.01 -16.08
N ALA A 123 8.13 -8.41 -14.98
CA ALA A 123 8.76 -8.58 -13.68
C ALA A 123 9.96 -9.55 -13.75
N ALA A 124 10.91 -9.36 -12.84
CA ALA A 124 12.05 -10.25 -12.68
C ALA A 124 11.62 -11.65 -12.22
N ARG A 125 10.62 -11.73 -11.34
CA ARG A 125 10.13 -13.00 -10.76
C ARG A 125 8.75 -13.41 -11.28
N GLN A 126 8.52 -14.71 -11.27
CA GLN A 126 7.21 -15.31 -11.48
C GLN A 126 6.44 -15.39 -10.16
N ILE A 127 5.12 -15.49 -10.23
CA ILE A 127 4.26 -15.60 -9.06
C ILE A 127 3.71 -17.02 -8.95
N GLY A 128 3.72 -17.59 -7.75
CA GLY A 128 3.27 -18.97 -7.53
C GLY A 128 4.27 -20.01 -8.05
N GLN A 129 4.02 -21.27 -7.68
CA GLN A 129 4.93 -22.40 -7.91
C GLN A 129 4.66 -23.13 -9.24
N GLU A 130 3.58 -22.78 -9.94
CA GLU A 130 3.18 -23.45 -11.19
C GLU A 130 4.11 -23.08 -12.35
N PRO A 131 4.76 -24.04 -13.04
CA PRO A 131 5.77 -23.79 -14.08
C PRO A 131 5.34 -22.90 -15.25
N CYS A 132 4.03 -22.66 -15.42
CA CYS A 132 3.45 -21.96 -16.57
C CYS A 132 2.84 -20.59 -16.25
N ARG A 133 2.99 -20.06 -15.03
CA ARG A 133 2.43 -18.74 -14.71
C ARG A 133 3.26 -17.63 -15.36
N ALA A 134 2.63 -16.74 -16.11
CA ALA A 134 3.32 -15.60 -16.71
C ALA A 134 3.88 -14.66 -15.64
N ARG A 135 5.04 -14.05 -15.91
CA ARG A 135 5.55 -12.94 -15.10
C ARG A 135 4.63 -11.74 -15.33
N PRO A 136 4.17 -11.03 -14.28
CA PRO A 136 3.32 -9.87 -14.47
C PRO A 136 4.11 -8.75 -15.16
N SER A 137 3.44 -7.90 -15.94
CA SER A 137 4.03 -6.66 -16.42
C SER A 137 4.01 -5.59 -15.32
N LEU A 138 4.78 -4.51 -15.49
CA LEU A 138 4.72 -3.34 -14.60
C LEU A 138 3.28 -2.80 -14.51
N ALA A 139 2.58 -2.70 -15.65
CA ALA A 139 1.19 -2.26 -15.69
C ALA A 139 0.29 -3.13 -14.80
N TRP A 140 0.44 -4.46 -14.88
CA TRP A 140 -0.33 -5.39 -14.06
C TRP A 140 -0.04 -5.19 -12.56
N VAL A 141 1.23 -5.04 -12.20
CA VAL A 141 1.66 -4.81 -10.80
C VAL A 141 1.07 -3.51 -10.26
N LEU A 142 1.20 -2.41 -11.01
CA LEU A 142 0.66 -1.10 -10.61
C LEU A 142 -0.87 -1.13 -10.49
N PHE A 143 -1.56 -1.84 -11.39
CA PHE A 143 -3.01 -2.00 -11.30
C PHE A 143 -3.42 -2.80 -10.06
N HIS A 144 -2.69 -3.87 -9.74
CA HIS A 144 -2.93 -4.68 -8.54
C HIS A 144 -2.73 -3.86 -7.26
N LEU A 145 -1.70 -3.02 -7.21
CA LEU A 145 -1.48 -2.10 -6.09
C LEU A 145 -2.60 -1.06 -6.00
N LEU A 146 -2.95 -0.39 -7.10
CA LEU A 146 -4.05 0.57 -7.14
C LEU A 146 -5.35 -0.01 -6.58
N GLU A 147 -5.70 -1.21 -7.02
CA GLU A 147 -6.89 -1.94 -6.58
C GLU A 147 -6.84 -2.24 -5.07
N SER A 148 -5.69 -2.71 -4.58
CA SER A 148 -5.47 -2.98 -3.15
C SER A 148 -5.62 -1.71 -2.31
N PHE A 149 -4.96 -0.63 -2.70
CA PHE A 149 -5.01 0.66 -2.01
C PHE A 149 -6.42 1.25 -1.97
N ALA A 150 -7.13 1.27 -3.11
CA ALA A 150 -8.49 1.77 -3.18
C ALA A 150 -9.47 0.94 -2.31
N ARG A 151 -9.34 -0.39 -2.33
CA ARG A 151 -10.13 -1.27 -1.45
C ARG A 151 -9.88 -0.96 0.02
N HIS A 152 -8.62 -0.87 0.44
CA HIS A 152 -8.27 -0.62 1.83
C HIS A 152 -8.58 0.81 2.30
N ALA A 153 -8.61 1.79 1.40
CA ALA A 153 -9.11 3.12 1.69
C ALA A 153 -10.59 3.08 2.11
N GLY A 154 -11.43 2.27 1.43
CA GLY A 154 -12.83 2.06 1.83
C GLY A 154 -12.97 1.36 3.19
N HIS A 155 -12.09 0.40 3.51
CA HIS A 155 -12.07 -0.20 4.85
C HIS A 155 -11.76 0.81 5.95
N LEU A 156 -10.82 1.73 5.69
CA LEU A 156 -10.49 2.80 6.63
C LEU A 156 -11.59 3.86 6.77
N ASP A 157 -12.48 4.06 5.79
CA ASP A 157 -13.67 4.92 5.98
C ASP A 157 -14.52 4.41 7.14
N VAL A 158 -14.86 3.13 7.08
CA VAL A 158 -15.71 2.49 8.09
C VAL A 158 -15.04 2.55 9.46
N VAL A 159 -13.74 2.24 9.54
CA VAL A 159 -13.04 2.26 10.83
C VAL A 159 -12.85 3.68 11.36
N ARG A 160 -12.66 4.67 10.50
CA ARG A 160 -12.56 6.06 10.92
C ARG A 160 -13.88 6.56 11.49
N GLU A 161 -14.97 6.30 10.80
CA GLU A 161 -16.32 6.66 11.27
C GLU A 161 -16.64 6.01 12.62
N LEU A 162 -16.28 4.73 12.80
CA LEU A 162 -16.44 4.02 14.07
C LEU A 162 -15.48 4.48 15.19
N ALA A 163 -14.39 5.15 14.85
CA ALA A 163 -13.42 5.65 15.82
C ALA A 163 -13.86 6.99 16.42
N ASP A 164 -14.13 7.98 15.58
CA ASP A 164 -14.36 9.37 16.00
C ASP A 164 -15.54 10.07 15.28
N GLY A 165 -16.31 9.33 14.46
CA GLY A 165 -17.45 9.86 13.72
C GLY A 165 -17.09 10.69 12.48
N THR A 166 -15.80 10.84 12.16
CA THR A 166 -15.38 11.52 10.94
C THR A 166 -15.40 10.56 9.74
N THR A 167 -15.73 11.10 8.57
CA THR A 167 -15.60 10.37 7.29
C THR A 167 -14.32 10.84 6.62
N GLY A 168 -13.48 9.90 6.20
CA GLY A 168 -12.12 10.16 5.71
C GLY A 168 -12.06 10.69 4.29
N LYS A 169 -12.71 11.84 4.04
CA LYS A 169 -12.70 12.55 2.76
C LYS A 169 -11.36 13.23 2.49
#